data_AF-A0A3N5BCV5-F1
#
_entry.id   AF-A0A3N5BCV5-F1
#
_cell.length_a   1.000
_cell.length_b   1.000
_cell.length_c   1.000
_cell.angle_alpha   90.00
_cell.angle_beta   90.00
_cell.angle_gamma   90.00
#
_symmetry.space_group_name_H-M   'P 1'
#
loop_
_entity.id
_entity.type
_entity.pdbx_description
1 polymer ?
#
loop_
_entity_poly.entity_id
_entity_poly.type
_entity_poly.pdbx_seq_one_letter_code
_entity_poly.pdbx_strand_id
1 'polypeptide(L)' 'MENDFDRIKCPDCKRFFKNKDRVFIDEINTIIHQKCYAPGKILEVKDNGTYKDILTKLHE' A
#
# COMPACT_ATOMS: atom_id res chain seq x y z
N MET A 1 -18.32 -3.15 -11.93
CA MET A 1 -17.21 -4.12 -11.90
C MET A 1 -16.58 -4.02 -10.53
N GLU A 2 -16.64 -5.08 -9.73
CA GLU A 2 -15.84 -5.14 -8.50
C GLU A 2 -14.37 -5.14 -8.95
N ASN A 3 -13.61 -4.12 -8.54
CA ASN A 3 -12.18 -4.12 -8.76
C ASN A 3 -11.57 -5.05 -7.69
N ASP A 4 -10.80 -6.06 -8.09
CA ASP A 4 -10.14 -6.99 -7.17
C ASP A 4 -9.27 -6.28 -6.10
N PHE A 5 -8.89 -5.04 -6.37
CA PHE A 5 -8.13 -4.15 -5.48
C PHE A 5 -8.89 -3.66 -4.24
N ASP A 6 -10.22 -3.74 -4.21
CA ASP A 6 -11.01 -3.42 -3.01
C ASP A 6 -10.82 -4.46 -1.90
N ARG A 7 -10.14 -5.58 -2.20
CA ARG A 7 -9.94 -6.70 -1.28
C ARG A 7 -8.54 -6.74 -0.64
N ILE A 8 -7.64 -5.83 -1.02
CA ILE A 8 -6.27 -5.80 -0.45
C ILE A 8 -6.30 -5.17 0.94
N LYS A 9 -5.67 -5.85 1.89
CA LYS A 9 -5.56 -5.42 3.29
C LYS A 9 -4.13 -5.05 3.64
N CYS A 10 -4.00 -4.05 4.51
CA CYS A 10 -2.73 -3.70 5.11
C CYS A 10 -2.18 -4.88 5.93
N PRO A 11 -0.91 -5.29 5.73
CA PRO A 11 -0.33 -6.44 6.42
C PRO A 11 -0.20 -6.23 7.93
N ASP A 12 -0.11 -4.98 8.41
CA ASP A 12 -0.01 -4.64 9.83
C ASP A 12 -1.39 -4.51 10.49
N CYS A 13 -2.22 -3.54 10.08
CA CYS A 13 -3.51 -3.29 10.76
C CYS A 13 -4.69 -4.14 10.25
N LYS A 14 -4.49 -4.96 9.20
CA LYS A 14 -5.51 -5.84 8.59
C LYS A 14 -6.76 -5.13 8.03
N ARG A 15 -6.78 -3.80 7.95
CA ARG A 15 -7.86 -3.03 7.34
C ARG A 15 -7.67 -2.96 5.83
N PHE A 16 -8.79 -2.93 5.09
CA PHE A 16 -8.77 -2.70 3.65
C PHE A 16 -8.18 -1.33 3.32
N PHE A 17 -7.42 -1.26 2.23
CA PHE A 17 -6.97 0.01 1.70
C PHE A 17 -8.13 0.78 1.06
N LYS A 18 -8.16 2.09 1.27
CA LYS A 18 -9.04 3.01 0.56
C LYS A 18 -8.21 3.82 -0.43
N ASN A 19 -8.81 4.23 -1.53
CA ASN A 19 -8.14 5.02 -2.58
C ASN A 19 -7.36 6.24 -2.08
N LYS A 20 -7.82 6.89 -1.01
CA LYS A 20 -7.19 8.10 -0.42
C LYS A 20 -6.21 7.78 0.72
N ASP A 21 -6.07 6.51 1.10
CA ASP A 21 -5.14 6.13 2.14
C ASP A 21 -3.71 6.38 1.65
N ARG A 22 -2.91 7.05 2.48
CA ARG A 22 -1.47 7.16 2.24
C ARG A 22 -0.79 5.84 2.52
N VAL A 23 0.05 5.41 1.58
CA VAL A 23 0.74 4.12 1.63
C VAL A 23 2.21 4.29 1.31
N PHE A 24 3.00 3.35 1.81
CA PHE A 24 4.38 3.12 1.42
C PHE A 24 4.49 1.79 0.68
N ILE A 25 5.44 1.75 -0.25
CA ILE A 25 5.87 0.54 -0.95
C ILE A 25 7.32 0.28 -0.59
N ASP A 26 7.62 -0.96 -0.25
CA ASP A 26 8.98 -1.41 0.04
C ASP A 26 9.70 -2.01 -1.19
N GLU A 27 10.93 -2.45 -1.00
CA GLU A 27 11.77 -3.02 -2.07
C GLU A 27 11.17 -4.27 -2.76
N ILE A 28 10.32 -5.04 -2.07
CA ILE A 28 9.65 -6.23 -2.61
C ILE A 28 8.18 -5.97 -3.01
N ASN A 29 7.80 -4.70 -3.13
CA ASN A 29 6.47 -4.23 -3.50
C ASN A 29 5.37 -4.52 -2.46
N THR A 30 5.71 -4.62 -1.18
CA THR A 30 4.72 -4.68 -0.10
C THR A 30 4.09 -3.31 0.08
N ILE A 31 2.75 -3.24 -0.01
CA ILE A 31 1.99 -2.03 0.28
C ILE A 31 1.59 -2.02 1.76
N ILE A 32 1.91 -0.93 2.46
CA ILE A 32 1.48 -0.71 3.85
C ILE A 32 0.92 0.70 4.04
N HIS A 33 -0.06 0.89 4.94
CA HIS A 33 -0.45 2.23 5.37
C HIS A 33 0.75 2.98 5.93
N GLN A 34 0.94 4.23 5.54
CA GLN A 34 2.03 5.07 6.03
C GLN A 34 2.06 5.15 7.56
N LYS A 35 0.89 5.20 8.22
CA LYS A 35 0.77 5.21 9.70
C LYS A 35 1.09 3.88 10.38
N CYS A 36 1.10 2.79 9.62
CA CYS A 36 1.40 1.43 10.10
C CYS A 36 2.86 1.05 9.86
N TYR A 37 3.61 1.88 9.13
CA TYR A 37 5.02 1.67 8.91
C TYR A 37 5.80 1.80 10.22
N ALA A 38 6.67 0.82 10.48
CA ALA A 38 7.60 0.84 11.59
C ALA A 38 8.99 0.37 11.09
N PRO A 39 10.07 1.12 11.37
CA PRO A 39 11.42 0.69 11.02
C PRO A 39 11.72 -0.71 11.54
N GLY A 40 12.30 -1.58 10.69
CA GLY A 40 12.68 -2.95 11.05
C GLY A 40 11.58 -4.02 10.93
N LYS A 41 10.31 -3.65 10.67
CA LYS A 41 9.25 -4.62 10.34
C LYS A 41 9.09 -4.83 8.83
N ILE A 42 9.55 -3.87 8.05
CA ILE A 42 9.38 -3.78 6.59
C ILE A 42 10.70 -3.33 6.03
N LEU A 43 10.98 -3.73 4.78
CA LEU A 43 12.15 -3.28 4.05
C LEU A 43 12.12 -1.75 3.84
N GLU A 44 13.20 -1.24 3.27
CA GLU A 44 13.32 0.20 3.01
C GLU A 44 12.19 0.70 2.11
N VAL A 45 11.67 1.89 2.40
CA VAL A 45 10.59 2.49 1.61
C VAL A 45 11.17 2.95 0.27
N LYS A 46 10.66 2.39 -0.82
CA LYS A 46 11.09 2.69 -2.19
C LYS A 46 10.18 3.71 -2.89
N ASP A 47 8.89 3.69 -2.57
CA ASP A 47 7.91 4.64 -3.11
C ASP A 47 6.83 4.98 -2.06
N ASN A 48 6.16 6.11 -2.24
CA ASN A 48 5.05 6.56 -1.42
C ASN A 48 3.98 7.26 -2.26
N GLY A 49 2.75 7.27 -1.76
CA GLY A 49 1.64 7.94 -2.43
C GLY A 49 0.31 7.60 -1.79
N THR A 50 -0.78 7.83 -2.51
CA THR A 50 -2.07 7.25 -2.15
C THR A 50 -2.21 5.85 -2.74
N TYR A 51 -3.05 5.02 -2.12
CA TYR A 51 -3.33 3.69 -2.67
C TYR A 51 -3.79 3.74 -4.13
N LYS A 52 -4.59 4.74 -4.51
CA LYS A 52 -5.00 4.95 -5.90
C LYS A 52 -3.81 5.25 -6.84
N ASP A 53 -2.86 6.06 -6.40
CA ASP A 53 -1.68 6.38 -7.21
C ASP A 53 -0.87 5.12 -7.50
N ILE A 54 -0.69 4.28 -6.47
CA ILE A 54 0.00 2.99 -6.60
C ILE A 54 -0.71 2.06 -7.58
N LEU A 55 -2.04 1.94 -7.47
CA LEU A 55 -2.81 1.12 -8.40
C LEU A 55 -2.69 1.62 -9.83
N THR A 56 -2.64 2.94 -10.03
CA THR A 56 -2.55 3.53 -11.38
C THR A 56 -1.17 3.31 -12.00
N LYS A 57 -0.10 3.41 -11.20
CA LYS A 57 1.29 3.15 -11.64
C LYS A 57 1.56 1.70 -12.03
N LEU A 58 0.81 0.73 -11.51
CA LEU A 58 0.98 -0.69 -11.84
C LEU A 58 0.44 -1.08 -13.25
N HIS A 59 -0.17 -0.13 -13.96
CA HIS A 59 -0.78 -0.35 -15.28
C HIS A 59 -0.06 0.34 -16.44
N GLU A 60 1.07 1.01 -16.19
CA GLU A 60 1.99 1.54 -17.21
C GLU A 60 3.17 0.57 -17.44
#